data_AF-A0A4Q5LC49-F1
#
_entry.id   AF-A0A4Q5LC49-F1
#
_cell.length_a   1.000
_cell.length_b   1.000
_cell.length_c   1.000
_cell.angle_alpha   90.00
_cell.angle_beta   90.00
_cell.angle_gamma   90.00
#
_symmetry.space_group_name_H-M   'P 1'
#
loop_
_entity.id
_entity.type
_entity.pdbx_description
1 polymer ?
#
loop_
_entity_poly.entity_id
_entity_poly.type
_entity_poly.pdbx_seq_one_letter_code
_entity_poly.pdbx_strand_id
1 'polypeptide(L)'
;MKGFFRFLYELIGTPQPPSETPVYREVIFPNVGLLTIGLSLAMVLIFYYLINRAMGVATFNKLRHWVIFLVINALLAFFIGLWQTSSQEVASHSYVYWMSTWNAILGLFWFFLFSVLLKRGSTNASTTPF
;
A
#
# COMPACT_ATOMS: atom_id res chain seq x y z
N MET A 1 -16.05 7.64 -2.23
CA MET A 1 -14.69 7.04 -2.36
C MET A 1 -13.81 7.77 -3.38
N LYS A 2 -14.26 8.01 -4.63
CA LYS A 2 -13.43 8.69 -5.65
C LYS A 2 -12.82 10.02 -5.19
N GLY A 3 -13.60 10.88 -4.52
CA GLY A 3 -13.11 12.17 -3.99
C GLY A 3 -12.00 12.04 -2.95
N PHE A 4 -12.02 11.00 -2.11
CA PHE A 4 -10.98 10.76 -1.11
C PHE A 4 -9.65 10.38 -1.77
N PHE A 5 -9.66 9.41 -2.69
CA PHE A 5 -8.43 9.01 -3.39
C PHE A 5 -7.91 10.12 -4.29
N ARG A 6 -8.80 10.86 -4.96
CA ARG A 6 -8.41 12.06 -5.70
C ARG A 6 -7.67 13.04 -4.79
N PHE A 7 -8.24 13.38 -3.63
CA PHE A 7 -7.57 14.25 -2.67
C PHE A 7 -6.17 13.72 -2.32
N LEU A 8 -6.04 12.44 -1.97
CA LEU A 8 -4.75 11.86 -1.59
C LEU A 8 -3.69 11.90 -2.69
N TYR A 9 -4.05 11.55 -3.94
CA TYR A 9 -3.09 11.53 -5.04
C TYR A 9 -2.82 12.91 -5.62
N GLU A 10 -3.72 13.88 -5.49
CA GLU A 10 -3.47 15.25 -5.95
C GLU A 10 -2.64 16.08 -4.96
N LEU A 11 -2.36 15.58 -3.74
CA LEU A 11 -1.41 16.22 -2.80
C LEU A 11 -0.01 16.39 -3.41
N ILE A 12 0.38 15.51 -4.34
CA ILE A 12 1.66 15.56 -5.04
C ILE A 12 1.60 16.30 -6.38
N GLY A 13 0.44 16.88 -6.73
CA GLY A 13 0.21 17.60 -7.97
C GLY A 13 -0.85 16.95 -8.87
N THR A 14 -1.27 17.69 -9.89
CA THR A 14 -2.28 17.24 -10.86
C THR A 14 -1.71 16.24 -11.87
N PRO A 15 -2.52 15.27 -12.34
CA PRO A 15 -2.12 14.36 -13.41
C PRO A 15 -1.61 15.05 -14.67
N GLN A 16 -0.63 14.42 -15.30
CA GLN A 16 -0.06 14.85 -16.56
C GLN A 16 0.00 13.68 -17.55
N PRO A 17 -0.38 13.89 -18.82
CA PRO A 17 -0.91 15.13 -19.40
C PRO A 17 -2.35 15.47 -18.95
N PRO A 18 -2.80 16.73 -19.11
CA PRO A 18 -4.16 17.15 -18.71
C PRO A 18 -5.28 16.37 -19.42
N SER A 19 -5.02 15.88 -20.63
CA SER A 19 -5.94 15.05 -21.41
C SER A 19 -6.30 13.73 -20.72
N GLU A 20 -5.40 13.16 -19.91
CA GLU A 20 -5.61 11.90 -19.20
C GLU A 20 -6.13 12.08 -17.77
N THR A 21 -6.24 13.33 -17.31
CA THR A 21 -6.71 13.65 -15.95
C THR A 21 -8.04 12.99 -15.58
N PRO A 22 -9.06 12.90 -16.48
CA PRO A 22 -10.29 12.19 -16.18
C PRO A 22 -10.06 10.71 -15.84
N VAL A 23 -9.23 10.00 -16.62
CA VAL A 23 -8.91 8.58 -16.41
C VAL A 23 -8.24 8.37 -15.05
N TYR A 24 -7.29 9.26 -14.70
CA TYR A 24 -6.65 9.22 -13.39
C TYR A 24 -7.65 9.36 -12.24
N ARG A 25 -8.52 10.38 -12.31
CA ARG A 25 -9.46 10.69 -11.22
C ARG A 25 -10.59 9.68 -11.09
N GLU A 26 -11.07 9.14 -12.21
CA GLU A 26 -12.27 8.32 -12.23
C GLU A 26 -12.00 6.83 -12.09
N VAL A 27 -10.82 6.37 -12.51
CA VAL A 27 -10.46 4.96 -12.60
C VAL A 27 -9.19 4.65 -11.80
N ILE A 28 -8.06 5.30 -12.13
CA ILE A 28 -6.75 4.89 -11.59
C ILE A 28 -6.64 5.16 -10.10
N PHE A 29 -6.90 6.40 -9.65
CA PHE A 29 -6.81 6.78 -8.23
C PHE A 29 -7.67 5.91 -7.31
N PRO A 30 -8.99 5.72 -7.55
CA PRO A 30 -9.79 4.88 -6.68
C PRO A 30 -9.32 3.42 -6.69
N ASN A 31 -8.94 2.87 -7.85
CA ASN A 31 -8.51 1.48 -7.94
C ASN A 31 -7.16 1.24 -7.27
N VAL A 32 -6.16 2.06 -7.58
CA VAL A 32 -4.82 1.96 -6.98
C VAL A 32 -4.91 2.13 -5.46
N GLY A 33 -5.68 3.12 -5.00
CA GLY A 33 -5.86 3.38 -3.57
C GLY A 33 -6.53 2.21 -2.84
N LEU A 34 -7.62 1.66 -3.39
CA LEU A 34 -8.30 0.50 -2.81
C LEU A 34 -7.43 -0.74 -2.79
N LEU A 35 -6.73 -1.03 -3.90
CA LEU A 35 -5.82 -2.17 -3.99
C LEU A 35 -4.66 -2.04 -2.99
N THR A 36 -4.14 -0.84 -2.80
CA THR A 36 -3.05 -0.58 -1.83
C THR A 36 -3.50 -0.76 -0.40
N ILE A 37 -4.71 -0.29 -0.07
CA ILE A 37 -5.32 -0.52 1.25
C ILE A 37 -5.56 -2.03 1.47
N GLY A 38 -6.15 -2.72 0.49
CA GLY A 38 -6.42 -4.15 0.55
C GLY A 38 -5.14 -4.99 0.68
N LEU A 39 -4.12 -4.67 -0.10
CA LEU A 39 -2.79 -5.28 -0.03
C LEU A 39 -2.17 -5.08 1.37
N SER A 40 -2.17 -3.84 1.86
CA SER A 40 -1.57 -3.51 3.16
C SER A 40 -2.27 -4.25 4.30
N LEU A 41 -3.61 -4.34 4.24
CA LEU A 41 -4.38 -5.12 5.19
C LEU A 41 -4.04 -6.61 5.09
N ALA A 42 -4.01 -7.19 3.88
CA ALA A 42 -3.67 -8.58 3.66
C ALA A 42 -2.26 -8.92 4.19
N MET A 43 -1.27 -8.05 3.93
CA MET A 43 0.10 -8.23 4.42
C MET A 43 0.17 -8.23 5.95
N VAL A 44 -0.56 -7.34 6.62
CA VAL A 44 -0.65 -7.32 8.09
C VAL A 44 -1.34 -8.57 8.63
N LEU A 45 -2.42 -9.02 7.99
CA LEU A 45 -3.12 -10.25 8.38
C LEU A 45 -2.22 -11.48 8.24
N ILE A 46 -1.46 -11.57 7.15
CA ILE A 46 -0.46 -12.63 6.95
C ILE A 46 0.60 -12.58 8.05
N PHE A 47 1.14 -11.40 8.35
CA PHE A 47 2.21 -11.24 9.33
C PHE A 47 1.76 -11.61 10.76
N TYR A 48 0.68 -11.00 11.26
CA TYR A 48 0.26 -11.17 12.66
C TYR A 48 -0.60 -12.41 12.90
N TYR A 49 -1.51 -12.74 11.99
CA TYR A 49 -2.49 -13.80 12.22
C TYR A 49 -2.09 -15.13 11.59
N LEU A 50 -1.60 -15.13 10.34
CA LEU A 50 -1.19 -16.37 9.71
C LEU A 50 0.14 -16.88 10.27
N ILE A 51 1.20 -16.09 10.16
CA ILE A 51 2.55 -16.54 10.54
C ILE A 51 2.73 -16.57 12.06
N ASN A 52 2.43 -15.47 12.75
CA ASN A 52 2.71 -15.36 14.19
C ASN A 52 1.70 -16.09 15.08
N ARG A 53 0.42 -16.22 14.65
CA ARG A 53 -0.63 -16.87 15.45
C ARG A 53 -0.97 -18.28 14.96
N ALA A 54 -1.29 -18.49 13.68
CA ALA A 54 -1.74 -19.79 13.19
C ALA A 54 -0.61 -20.80 13.00
N MET A 55 0.53 -20.36 12.44
CA MET A 55 1.70 -21.23 12.22
C MET A 55 2.60 -21.35 13.45
N GLY A 56 2.42 -20.50 14.46
CA GLY A 56 3.18 -20.54 15.71
C GLY A 56 4.69 -20.30 15.55
N VAL A 57 5.11 -19.60 14.49
CA VAL A 57 6.54 -19.35 14.22
C VAL A 57 7.07 -18.30 15.19
N ALA A 58 7.50 -18.74 16.38
CA ALA A 58 7.94 -17.87 17.47
C ALA A 58 9.15 -16.99 17.13
N THR A 59 9.90 -17.31 16.07
CA THR A 59 11.03 -16.52 15.60
C THR A 59 10.63 -15.34 14.71
N PHE A 60 9.39 -15.31 14.18
CA PHE A 60 8.91 -14.32 13.22
C PHE A 60 8.27 -13.07 13.88
N ASN A 61 8.73 -12.71 15.07
CA ASN A 61 8.21 -11.61 15.89
C ASN A 61 9.20 -10.45 16.08
N LYS A 62 10.33 -10.47 15.35
CA LYS A 62 11.37 -9.44 15.41
C LYS A 62 11.07 -8.27 14.49
N LEU A 63 11.50 -7.06 14.89
CA LEU A 63 11.37 -5.83 14.08
C LEU A 63 11.89 -6.01 12.64
N ARG A 64 12.99 -6.76 12.44
CA ARG A 64 13.55 -6.98 11.10
C ARG A 64 12.56 -7.65 10.14
N HIS A 65 11.76 -8.63 10.61
CA HIS A 65 10.76 -9.29 9.76
C HIS A 65 9.60 -8.36 9.43
N TRP A 66 9.18 -7.55 10.40
CA TRP A 66 8.17 -6.52 10.19
C TRP A 66 8.63 -5.48 9.15
N VAL A 67 9.89 -5.01 9.25
CA VAL A 67 10.48 -4.08 8.27
C VAL A 67 10.57 -4.72 6.88
N ILE A 68 10.91 -6.01 6.78
CA ILE A 68 10.89 -6.72 5.48
C ILE A 68 9.48 -6.70 4.88
N PHE A 69 8.44 -7.01 5.66
CA PHE A 69 7.05 -6.95 5.20
C PHE A 69 6.62 -5.54 4.80
N LEU A 70 7.02 -4.53 5.57
CA LEU A 70 6.78 -3.12 5.26
C LEU A 70 7.39 -2.74 3.91
N VAL A 71 8.66 -3.10 3.66
CA VAL A 71 9.36 -2.80 2.40
C VAL A 71 8.71 -3.56 1.23
N ILE A 72 8.41 -4.85 1.40
CA ILE A 72 7.70 -5.64 0.38
C ILE A 72 6.35 -5.01 0.04
N ASN A 73 5.59 -4.59 1.05
CA ASN A 73 4.30 -3.92 0.85
C ASN A 73 4.45 -2.63 0.03
N ALA A 74 5.46 -1.81 0.33
CA ALA A 74 5.73 -0.59 -0.42
C ALA A 74 6.11 -0.86 -1.88
N LEU A 75 6.96 -1.87 -2.12
CA LEU A 75 7.35 -2.27 -3.48
C LEU A 75 6.13 -2.79 -4.26
N LEU A 76 5.29 -3.63 -3.65
CA LEU A 76 4.07 -4.12 -4.29
C LEU A 76 3.07 -2.98 -4.55
N ALA A 77 2.92 -2.03 -3.63
CA ALA A 77 2.11 -0.83 -3.83
C ALA A 77 2.65 0.03 -4.99
N PHE A 78 3.96 0.20 -5.11
CA PHE A 78 4.58 0.86 -6.26
C PHE A 78 4.20 0.16 -7.57
N PHE A 79 4.33 -1.17 -7.64
CA PHE A 79 3.98 -1.95 -8.82
C PHE A 79 2.49 -1.90 -9.16
N ILE A 80 1.59 -1.84 -8.16
CA ILE A 80 0.15 -1.64 -8.41
C ILE A 80 -0.09 -0.32 -9.16
N GLY A 81 0.62 0.75 -8.81
CA GLY A 81 0.54 2.04 -9.50
C GLY A 81 0.92 1.92 -10.98
N LEU A 82 2.08 1.32 -11.26
CA LEU A 82 2.56 1.08 -12.63
C LEU A 82 1.63 0.15 -13.43
N TRP A 83 1.15 -0.91 -12.80
CA TRP A 83 0.26 -1.87 -13.44
C TRP A 83 -1.07 -1.23 -13.81
N GLN A 84 -1.64 -0.41 -12.94
CA GLN A 84 -2.92 0.25 -13.23
C GLN A 84 -2.80 1.31 -14.32
N THR A 85 -1.75 2.13 -14.32
CA THR A 85 -1.55 3.10 -15.41
C THR A 85 -1.34 2.38 -16.75
N SER A 86 -0.52 1.33 -16.78
CA SER A 86 -0.31 0.52 -17.98
C SER A 86 -1.58 -0.19 -18.45
N SER A 87 -2.41 -0.69 -17.54
CA SER A 87 -3.68 -1.38 -17.87
C SER A 87 -4.75 -0.44 -18.42
N GLN A 88 -4.62 0.87 -18.18
CA GLN A 88 -5.49 1.90 -18.75
C GLN A 88 -4.86 2.58 -19.98
N GLU A 89 -3.79 2.00 -20.54
CA GLU A 89 -3.09 2.49 -21.73
C GLU A 89 -2.64 3.95 -21.62
N VAL A 90 -2.38 4.42 -20.40
CA VAL A 90 -1.85 5.76 -20.14
C VAL A 90 -0.46 5.89 -20.70
N ALA A 91 -0.19 7.01 -21.38
CA ALA A 91 1.12 7.29 -21.92
C ALA A 91 2.20 7.33 -20.81
N SER A 92 3.37 6.77 -21.11
CA SER A 92 4.47 6.72 -20.15
C SER A 92 5.11 8.10 -19.98
N HIS A 93 4.94 8.66 -18.78
CA HIS A 93 5.48 9.96 -18.40
C HIS A 93 6.06 9.92 -16.98
N SER A 94 6.88 10.90 -16.62
CA SER A 94 7.46 11.02 -15.29
C SER A 94 6.41 11.04 -14.17
N TYR A 95 5.21 11.55 -14.45
CA TYR A 95 4.09 11.55 -13.51
C TYR A 95 3.68 10.14 -13.06
N VAL A 96 3.72 9.13 -13.94
CA VAL A 96 3.38 7.74 -13.61
C VAL A 96 4.30 7.21 -12.51
N TYR A 97 5.61 7.44 -12.64
CA TYR A 97 6.61 7.01 -11.66
C TYR A 97 6.48 7.80 -10.35
N TRP A 98 6.21 9.11 -10.44
CA TRP A 98 5.99 9.95 -9.26
C TRP A 98 4.75 9.52 -8.48
N MET A 99 3.63 9.28 -9.16
CA MET A 99 2.40 8.76 -8.58
C MET A 99 2.58 7.37 -7.97
N SER A 100 3.30 6.48 -8.65
CA SER A 100 3.60 5.15 -8.12
C SER A 100 4.49 5.20 -6.88
N THR A 101 5.45 6.14 -6.85
CA THR A 101 6.30 6.40 -5.67
C THR A 101 5.46 6.90 -4.51
N TRP A 102 4.55 7.85 -4.77
CA TRP A 102 3.60 8.32 -3.78
C TRP A 102 2.70 7.19 -3.27
N ASN A 103 2.27 6.29 -4.16
CA ASN A 103 1.51 5.12 -3.76
C ASN A 103 2.30 4.16 -2.87
N ALA A 104 3.60 4.00 -3.11
CA ALA A 104 4.49 3.22 -2.24
C ALA A 104 4.54 3.82 -0.82
N ILE A 105 4.63 5.15 -0.72
CA ILE A 105 4.60 5.88 0.56
C ILE A 105 3.26 5.69 1.26
N LEU A 106 2.14 5.77 0.53
CA LEU A 106 0.83 5.47 1.08
C LEU A 106 0.73 4.01 1.54
N GLY A 107 1.35 3.07 0.82
CA GLY A 107 1.46 1.67 1.22
C GLY A 107 2.21 1.49 2.55
N LEU A 108 3.34 2.20 2.73
CA LEU A 108 4.06 2.22 4.02
C LEU A 108 3.14 2.71 5.14
N PHE A 109 2.43 3.81 4.90
CA PHE A 109 1.50 4.41 5.86
C PHE A 109 0.37 3.44 6.24
N TRP A 110 -0.31 2.84 5.26
CA TRP A 110 -1.43 1.93 5.52
C TRP A 110 -0.99 0.66 6.24
N PHE A 111 0.13 0.06 5.84
CA PHE A 111 0.67 -1.12 6.53
C PHE A 111 1.02 -0.80 7.98
N PHE A 112 1.67 0.34 8.22
CA PHE A 112 1.99 0.79 9.58
C PHE A 112 0.71 1.02 10.40
N LEU A 113 -0.27 1.73 9.85
CA LEU A 113 -1.54 2.01 10.52
C LEU A 113 -2.27 0.72 10.90
N PHE A 114 -2.39 -0.23 9.96
CA PHE A 114 -3.03 -1.52 10.23
C PHE A 114 -2.24 -2.36 11.22
N SER A 115 -0.90 -2.32 11.18
CA SER A 115 -0.07 -3.01 12.18
C SER A 115 -0.40 -2.52 13.60
N VAL A 116 -0.45 -1.20 13.79
CA VAL A 116 -0.81 -0.60 15.10
C VAL A 116 -2.21 -1.02 15.57
N LEU A 117 -3.19 -1.03 14.66
CA LEU A 117 -4.58 -1.38 14.99
C LEU A 117 -4.75 -2.87 15.32
N LEU A 118 -4.07 -3.75 14.56
CA LEU A 118 -4.29 -5.19 14.60
C LEU A 118 -3.30 -5.96 15.49
N LYS A 119 -2.24 -5.30 15.99
CA LYS A 119 -1.25 -5.87 16.93
C LYS A 119 -1.89 -6.64 18.09
N ARG A 120 -2.94 -6.08 18.67
CA ARG A 120 -3.60 -6.58 19.89
C ARG A 120 -4.24 -7.97 19.71
N GLY A 121 -4.42 -8.44 18.47
CA GLY A 121 -4.94 -9.78 18.18
C GLY A 121 -3.87 -10.89 18.08
N SER A 122 -2.58 -10.56 18.22
CA SER A 122 -1.48 -11.53 18.17
C SER A 122 -1.04 -11.94 19.58
N THR A 123 -1.15 -13.23 19.89
CA THR A 123 -0.82 -13.82 21.20
C THR A 123 0.68 -13.86 21.52
N ASN A 124 1.56 -13.73 20.51
CA ASN A 124 3.02 -13.94 20.65
C ASN A 124 3.88 -12.67 20.36
N ALA A 125 3.26 -11.51 20.16
CA ALA A 125 3.93 -10.29 19.69
C ALA A 125 4.17 -9.23 20.79
N SER A 126 4.61 -9.65 21.99
CA SER A 126 4.96 -8.68 23.05
C SER A 126 6.26 -7.90 22.78
N THR A 127 7.14 -8.42 21.91
CA THR A 127 8.49 -7.87 21.64
C THR A 127 8.65 -7.20 20.27
N THR A 128 7.64 -7.25 19.41
CA THR A 128 7.63 -6.48 18.16
C THR A 128 7.25 -5.03 18.51
N PRO A 129 7.98 -4.00 18.05
CA PRO A 129 7.76 -2.63 18.54
C PRO A 129 6.31 -2.17 18.30
N PHE A 130 5.71 -2.68 17.22
CA PHE A 130 4.32 -2.52 16.81
C PHE A 130 3.84 -3.85 16.24
#